data_AF-A0A378TMH4-F1
#
_entry.id   AF-A0A378TMH4-F1
#
_cell.length_a   1.000
_cell.length_b   1.000
_cell.length_c   1.000
_cell.angle_alpha   90.00
_cell.angle_beta   90.00
_cell.angle_gamma   90.00
#
_symmetry.space_group_name_H-M   'P 1'
#
loop_
_entity.id
_entity.type
_entity.pdbx_description
1 polymer ?
#
loop_
_entity_poly.entity_id
_entity_poly.type
_entity_poly.pdbx_seq_one_letter_code
_entity_poly.pdbx_strand_id
1 'polypeptide(L)'
;MYVDADVVLHPRAIAAAVDLLRGTPLDLVSPWPRQLTAGVLGRLIQPLLAWSWLTTVPLRVAERSPRPSLAFANGQFLVLDADALARAGGWQAVRGEVLDDIALARAMRRAGARTAVADGAELATCRMYATGRELAVGYRKSLWAAFGSPLGAVAVGAALGVVYVVPAAAMLTGSWVGALGYGAAVLGRVSVARWCGDRGPAAVLDGLAHPLSVLALLGLLAWSWVGRLAGTLHWKGRPL
;
A
#
# COMPACT_ATOMS: atom_id res chain seq x y z
N MET A 1 20.41 2.46 3.70
CA MET A 1 19.20 1.99 4.40
C MET A 1 18.42 3.20 4.86
N TYR A 2 17.11 3.18 4.69
CA TYR A 2 16.18 4.19 5.21
C TYR A 2 15.08 3.51 6.01
N VAL A 3 14.71 4.10 7.13
CA VAL A 3 13.72 3.58 8.07
C VAL A 3 12.93 4.76 8.61
N ASP A 4 11.61 4.67 8.61
CA ASP A 4 10.75 5.69 9.20
C ASP A 4 10.83 5.67 10.73
N ALA A 5 10.60 6.81 11.37
CA ALA A 5 10.71 6.96 12.82
C ALA A 5 9.66 6.15 13.61
N ASP A 6 8.58 5.73 12.96
CA ASP A 6 7.50 4.93 13.54
C ASP A 6 7.66 3.42 13.30
N VAL A 7 8.82 3.01 12.77
CA VAL A 7 9.18 1.61 12.54
C VAL A 7 10.08 1.09 13.65
N VAL A 8 9.70 -0.06 14.18
CA VAL A 8 10.48 -0.83 15.14
C VAL A 8 11.02 -2.07 14.45
N LEU A 9 12.34 -2.17 14.37
CA LEU A 9 13.05 -3.29 13.74
C LEU A 9 13.31 -4.42 14.73
N HIS A 10 13.15 -5.66 14.26
CA HIS A 10 13.67 -6.84 14.92
C HIS A 10 15.22 -6.84 14.85
N PRO A 11 15.96 -7.40 15.83
CA PRO A 11 17.43 -7.42 15.83
C PRO A 11 18.08 -7.96 14.55
N ARG A 12 17.39 -8.84 13.81
CA ARG A 12 17.87 -9.43 12.55
C ARG A 12 17.38 -8.72 11.28
N ALA A 13 16.58 -7.67 11.40
CA ALA A 13 15.90 -7.04 10.25
C ALA A 13 16.86 -6.51 9.20
N ILE A 14 17.89 -5.79 9.65
CA ILE A 14 18.89 -5.18 8.76
C ILE A 14 19.70 -6.26 8.06
N ALA A 15 20.23 -7.22 8.82
CA ALA A 15 21.01 -8.33 8.27
C ALA A 15 20.20 -9.11 7.23
N ALA A 16 18.97 -9.51 7.55
CA ALA A 16 18.10 -10.25 6.64
C ALA A 16 17.78 -9.47 5.34
N ALA A 17 17.52 -8.16 5.44
CA ALA A 17 17.24 -7.32 4.28
C ALA A 17 18.49 -7.10 3.41
N VAL A 18 19.67 -6.96 4.01
CA VAL A 18 20.96 -6.86 3.30
C VAL A 18 21.31 -8.18 2.63
N ASP A 19 21.14 -9.31 3.32
CA ASP A 19 21.37 -10.65 2.77
C ASP A 19 20.46 -10.91 1.57
N LEU A 20 19.19 -10.51 1.65
CA LEU A 20 18.27 -10.61 0.52
C LEU A 20 18.72 -9.73 -0.66
N LEU A 21 19.11 -8.47 -0.41
CA LEU A 21 19.59 -7.57 -1.45
C LEU A 21 20.86 -8.13 -2.13
N ARG A 22 21.84 -8.61 -1.35
CA ARG A 22 23.13 -9.10 -1.86
C ARG A 22 23.05 -10.51 -2.45
N GLY A 23 22.12 -11.34 -1.99
CA GLY A 23 21.89 -12.69 -2.50
C GLY A 23 21.01 -12.76 -3.76
N THR A 24 20.49 -11.63 -4.24
CA THR A 24 19.61 -11.54 -5.41
C THR A 24 20.08 -10.43 -6.35
N PRO A 25 19.64 -10.39 -7.61
CA PRO A 25 19.98 -9.29 -8.52
C PRO A 25 19.17 -8.01 -8.24
N LEU A 26 18.75 -7.78 -7.00
CA LEU A 26 17.94 -6.62 -6.62
C LEU A 26 18.84 -5.45 -6.22
N ASP A 27 18.42 -4.25 -6.59
CA ASP A 27 19.07 -2.98 -6.22
C ASP A 27 18.26 -2.22 -5.17
N LEU A 28 16.99 -2.59 -4.96
CA LEU A 28 16.14 -2.10 -3.88
C LEU A 28 15.25 -3.22 -3.37
N VAL A 29 15.26 -3.40 -2.05
CA VAL A 29 14.33 -4.23 -1.30
C VAL A 29 13.56 -3.32 -0.34
N SER A 30 12.23 -3.44 -0.37
CA SER A 30 11.33 -2.81 0.59
C SER A 30 10.65 -3.92 1.42
N PRO A 31 11.20 -4.29 2.58
CA PRO A 31 10.53 -5.25 3.46
C PRO A 31 9.27 -4.61 4.03
N TRP A 32 8.12 -5.25 3.82
CA TRP A 32 6.83 -4.75 4.28
C TRP A 32 6.66 -5.01 5.78
N PRO A 33 6.68 -4.00 6.66
CA PRO A 33 6.53 -4.22 8.09
C PRO A 33 5.09 -4.60 8.43
N ARG A 34 4.91 -5.36 9.50
CA ARG A 34 3.58 -5.64 10.06
C ARG A 34 2.98 -4.34 10.58
N GLN A 35 1.83 -3.96 10.02
CA GLN A 35 1.14 -2.72 10.39
C GLN A 35 0.37 -2.92 11.69
N LEU A 36 0.65 -2.06 12.67
CA LEU A 36 -0.10 -1.97 13.91
C LEU A 36 -1.23 -0.96 13.74
N THR A 37 -2.47 -1.44 13.65
CA THR A 37 -3.64 -0.59 13.42
C THR A 37 -4.31 -0.19 14.72
N ALA A 38 -4.83 1.04 14.79
CA ALA A 38 -5.60 1.55 15.93
C ALA A 38 -7.07 1.84 15.55
N GLY A 39 -8.00 1.38 16.39
CA GLY A 39 -9.43 1.63 16.23
C GLY A 39 -10.06 0.96 14.99
N VAL A 40 -11.36 1.20 14.80
CA VAL A 40 -12.16 0.59 13.73
C VAL A 40 -11.68 1.04 12.35
N LEU A 41 -11.50 2.35 12.15
CA LEU A 41 -11.05 2.88 10.86
C LEU A 41 -9.66 2.37 10.47
N GLY A 42 -8.75 2.23 11.45
CA GLY A 42 -7.43 1.64 11.26
C GLY A 42 -7.52 0.23 10.69
N ARG A 43 -8.34 -0.63 11.30
CA ARG A 43 -8.52 -2.03 10.89
C ARG A 43 -9.17 -2.16 9.50
N LEU A 44 -10.12 -1.29 9.18
CA LEU A 44 -10.77 -1.27 7.88
C LEU A 44 -9.82 -0.81 6.77
N ILE A 45 -9.10 0.29 6.98
CA ILE A 45 -8.36 0.97 5.90
C ILE A 45 -6.91 0.51 5.79
N GLN A 46 -6.14 0.45 6.87
CA GLN A 46 -4.69 0.26 6.77
C GLN A 46 -4.26 -0.99 6.00
N PRO A 47 -4.90 -2.16 6.21
CA PRO A 47 -4.45 -3.34 5.49
C PRO A 47 -4.91 -3.36 4.02
N LEU A 48 -5.77 -2.42 3.58
CA LEU A 48 -6.06 -2.21 2.16
C LEU A 48 -4.84 -1.74 1.38
N LEU A 49 -3.88 -1.07 2.03
CA LEU A 49 -2.66 -0.66 1.35
C LEU A 49 -1.91 -1.89 0.82
N ALA A 50 -1.64 -2.87 1.69
CA ALA A 50 -1.01 -4.14 1.31
C ALA A 50 -1.85 -4.90 0.26
N TRP A 51 -3.15 -5.01 0.52
CA TRP A 51 -4.07 -5.74 -0.33
C TRP A 51 -4.18 -5.15 -1.74
N SER A 52 -4.16 -3.82 -1.87
CA SER A 52 -4.32 -3.17 -3.18
C SER A 52 -3.20 -3.56 -4.14
N TRP A 53 -1.93 -3.53 -3.74
CA TRP A 53 -0.83 -3.90 -4.64
C TRP A 53 -0.67 -5.41 -4.76
N LEU A 54 -0.90 -6.20 -3.70
CA LEU A 54 -0.83 -7.67 -3.77
C LEU A 54 -1.87 -8.27 -4.72
N THR A 55 -3.02 -7.62 -4.87
CA THR A 55 -4.10 -8.10 -5.75
C THR A 55 -4.06 -7.51 -7.16
N THR A 56 -3.35 -6.40 -7.37
CA THR A 56 -3.30 -5.71 -8.68
C THR A 56 -1.95 -5.83 -9.38
N VAL A 57 -0.87 -6.09 -8.64
CA VAL A 57 0.49 -6.21 -9.19
C VAL A 57 0.88 -7.69 -9.24
N PRO A 58 1.13 -8.27 -10.44
CA PRO A 58 1.63 -9.63 -10.56
C PRO A 58 3.10 -9.68 -10.08
N LEU A 59 3.33 -9.94 -8.79
CA LEU A 59 4.64 -9.75 -8.14
C LEU A 59 5.81 -10.42 -8.85
N ARG A 60 5.67 -11.69 -9.23
CA ARG A 60 6.74 -12.42 -9.94
C ARG A 60 7.07 -11.82 -11.31
N VAL A 61 6.08 -11.22 -11.96
CA VAL A 61 6.28 -10.49 -13.22
C VAL A 61 6.91 -9.14 -12.92
N ALA A 62 6.46 -8.43 -11.87
CA ALA A 62 7.03 -7.17 -11.45
C ALA A 62 8.51 -7.28 -11.07
N GLU A 63 8.91 -8.31 -10.31
CA GLU A 63 10.31 -8.55 -9.91
C GLU A 63 11.26 -8.76 -11.10
N ARG A 64 10.75 -9.32 -12.20
CA ARG A 64 11.54 -9.61 -13.41
C ARG A 64 11.41 -8.55 -14.50
N SER A 65 10.50 -7.59 -14.32
CA SER A 65 10.15 -6.61 -15.34
C SER A 65 10.88 -5.28 -15.11
N PRO A 66 11.49 -4.68 -16.13
CA PRO A 66 12.06 -3.34 -16.01
C PRO A 66 10.99 -2.23 -16.00
N ARG A 67 9.71 -2.57 -16.26
CA ARG A 67 8.62 -1.57 -16.40
C ARG A 67 8.45 -0.74 -15.13
N PRO A 68 8.61 0.61 -15.19
CA PRO A 68 8.39 1.48 -14.04
C PRO A 68 6.95 1.46 -13.52
N SER A 69 5.95 1.19 -14.36
CA SER A 69 4.54 1.10 -13.93
C SER A 69 4.26 -0.04 -12.95
N LEU A 70 5.14 -1.05 -12.89
CA LEU A 70 5.07 -2.15 -11.92
C LEU A 70 5.94 -1.90 -10.69
N ALA A 71 6.58 -0.73 -10.59
CA ALA A 71 7.36 -0.37 -9.42
C ALA A 71 6.42 -0.07 -8.24
N PHE A 72 6.70 -0.73 -7.13
CA PHE A 72 6.06 -0.47 -5.86
C PHE A 72 7.12 -0.55 -4.76
N ALA A 73 6.99 0.30 -3.76
CA ALA A 73 7.82 0.32 -2.57
C ALA A 73 7.03 0.97 -1.44
N ASN A 74 7.35 0.59 -0.22
CA ASN A 74 6.86 1.21 1.00
C ASN A 74 8.06 1.86 1.70
N GLY A 75 7.98 3.18 1.91
CA GLY A 75 9.05 3.99 2.50
C GLY A 75 9.45 3.61 3.94
N GLN A 76 8.61 2.87 4.66
CA GLN A 76 8.80 2.53 6.06
C GLN A 76 10.12 1.80 6.32
N PHE A 77 10.53 0.90 5.42
CA PHE A 77 11.80 0.21 5.51
C PHE A 77 12.35 -0.08 4.11
N LEU A 78 13.51 0.52 3.80
CA LEU A 78 14.17 0.40 2.51
C LEU A 78 15.66 0.04 2.67
N VAL A 79 16.09 -0.99 1.95
CA VAL A 79 17.50 -1.36 1.77
C VAL A 79 17.81 -1.35 0.28
N LEU A 80 18.86 -0.65 -0.11
CA LEU A 80 19.12 -0.34 -1.52
C LEU A 80 20.61 -0.16 -1.75
N ASP A 81 21.03 -0.45 -2.98
CA ASP A 81 22.39 -0.27 -3.44
C ASP A 81 22.69 1.22 -3.67
N ALA A 82 23.82 1.69 -3.14
CA ALA A 82 24.17 3.11 -3.14
C ALA A 82 24.43 3.64 -4.55
N ASP A 83 25.08 2.85 -5.40
CA ASP A 83 25.39 3.25 -6.77
C ASP A 83 24.12 3.27 -7.61
N ALA A 84 23.21 2.30 -7.40
CA ALA A 84 21.91 2.30 -8.05
C ALA A 84 21.06 3.52 -7.67
N LEU A 85 21.08 3.93 -6.40
CA LEU A 85 20.41 5.14 -5.94
C LEU A 85 21.00 6.39 -6.59
N ALA A 86 22.33 6.49 -6.65
CA ALA A 86 23.03 7.62 -7.25
C ALA A 86 22.72 7.75 -8.75
N ARG A 87 22.74 6.64 -9.51
CA ARG A 87 22.34 6.60 -10.93
C ARG A 87 20.91 7.06 -11.15
N ALA A 88 20.02 6.81 -10.19
CA ALA A 88 18.62 7.24 -10.24
C ALA A 88 18.40 8.72 -9.85
N GLY A 89 19.46 9.45 -9.47
CA GLY A 89 19.38 10.84 -9.01
C GLY A 89 19.03 11.00 -7.53
N GLY A 90 18.97 9.90 -6.78
CA GLY A 90 18.66 9.87 -5.35
C GLY A 90 17.28 10.45 -4.99
N TRP A 91 17.09 10.80 -3.72
CA TRP A 91 15.85 11.40 -3.23
C TRP A 91 15.56 12.80 -3.83
N GLN A 92 16.58 13.48 -4.36
CA GLN A 92 16.38 14.78 -5.00
C GLN A 92 15.51 14.65 -6.27
N ALA A 93 15.62 13.53 -6.98
CA ALA A 93 14.80 13.25 -8.16
C ALA A 93 13.29 13.16 -7.87
N VAL A 94 12.89 12.98 -6.60
CA VAL A 94 11.49 12.77 -6.19
C VAL A 94 11.02 13.74 -5.10
N ARG A 95 11.74 14.83 -4.84
CA ARG A 95 11.44 15.80 -3.76
C ARG A 95 10.04 16.43 -3.82
N GLY A 96 9.46 16.50 -5.02
CA GLY A 96 8.12 17.05 -5.27
C GLY A 96 6.99 16.03 -5.16
N GLU A 97 7.31 14.74 -5.05
CA GLU A 97 6.33 13.66 -5.10
C GLU A 97 5.70 13.43 -3.73
N VAL A 98 4.38 13.22 -3.71
CA VAL A 98 3.63 12.91 -2.47
C VAL A 98 3.84 11.46 -2.05
N LEU A 99 4.01 10.58 -3.04
CA LEU A 99 4.33 9.15 -2.91
C LEU A 99 5.80 8.97 -3.34
N ASP A 100 6.70 9.53 -2.52
CA ASP A 100 8.13 9.61 -2.80
C ASP A 100 8.80 8.23 -2.86
N ASP A 101 8.36 7.27 -2.05
CA ASP A 101 8.81 5.88 -2.08
C ASP A 101 8.52 5.16 -3.41
N ILE A 102 7.29 5.22 -3.90
CA ILE A 102 6.88 4.64 -5.18
C ILE A 102 7.58 5.41 -6.32
N ALA A 103 7.66 6.73 -6.23
CA ALA A 103 8.36 7.54 -7.22
C ALA A 103 9.85 7.19 -7.28
N LEU A 104 10.50 6.94 -6.15
CA LEU A 104 11.90 6.53 -6.08
C LEU A 104 12.08 5.16 -6.72
N ALA A 105 11.23 4.19 -6.40
CA ALA A 105 11.27 2.86 -7.02
C ALA A 105 11.08 2.96 -8.55
N ARG A 106 10.19 3.84 -9.03
CA ARG A 106 10.03 4.12 -10.46
C ARG A 106 11.29 4.74 -11.08
N ALA A 107 11.89 5.73 -10.41
CA ALA A 107 13.11 6.38 -10.88
C ALA A 107 14.28 5.38 -10.98
N MET A 108 14.45 4.54 -9.96
CA MET A 108 15.43 3.46 -9.95
C MET A 108 15.21 2.47 -11.11
N ARG A 109 13.97 2.04 -11.37
CA ARG A 109 13.67 1.17 -12.53
C ARG A 109 13.96 1.83 -13.87
N ARG A 110 13.67 3.14 -14.02
CA ARG A 110 14.04 3.89 -15.24
C ARG A 110 15.56 3.94 -15.44
N ALA A 111 16.32 3.94 -14.35
CA ALA A 111 17.79 3.87 -14.35
C ALA A 111 18.33 2.43 -14.46
N GLY A 112 17.49 1.44 -14.76
CA GLY A 112 17.87 0.04 -14.99
C GLY A 112 17.95 -0.82 -13.73
N ALA A 113 17.58 -0.29 -12.56
CA ALA A 113 17.63 -1.00 -11.30
C ALA A 113 16.47 -2.00 -11.16
N ARG A 114 16.68 -3.10 -10.42
CA ARG A 114 15.64 -4.07 -10.06
C ARG A 114 15.15 -3.82 -8.65
N THR A 115 13.84 -3.74 -8.47
CA THR A 115 13.23 -3.46 -7.16
C THR A 115 12.25 -4.55 -6.76
N ALA A 116 12.10 -4.81 -5.47
CA ALA A 116 11.07 -5.72 -4.96
C ALA A 116 10.53 -5.27 -3.61
N VAL A 117 9.30 -5.66 -3.33
CA VAL A 117 8.72 -5.64 -1.98
C VAL A 117 8.79 -7.05 -1.44
N ALA A 118 9.36 -7.20 -0.25
CA ALA A 118 9.51 -8.48 0.42
C ALA A 118 8.57 -8.56 1.63
N ASP A 119 8.21 -9.77 2.05
CA ASP A 119 7.56 -9.95 3.36
C ASP A 119 8.55 -9.59 4.48
N GLY A 120 8.23 -8.54 5.23
CA GLY A 120 8.99 -8.08 6.38
C GLY A 120 8.20 -8.17 7.69
N ALA A 121 7.07 -8.88 7.73
CA ALA A 121 6.12 -8.84 8.84
C ALA A 121 6.72 -9.33 10.17
N GLU A 122 7.70 -10.23 10.10
CA GLU A 122 8.45 -10.74 11.26
C GLU A 122 9.75 -9.96 11.53
N LEU A 123 10.16 -9.10 10.60
CA LEU A 123 11.39 -8.31 10.69
C LEU A 123 11.14 -6.89 11.19
N ALA A 124 9.96 -6.33 10.99
CA ALA A 124 9.67 -4.97 11.39
C ALA A 124 8.17 -4.78 11.67
N THR A 125 7.87 -3.87 12.59
CA THR A 125 6.50 -3.41 12.84
C THR A 125 6.43 -1.90 12.66
N CYS A 126 5.31 -1.40 12.14
CA CYS A 126 5.09 0.03 12.00
C CYS A 126 3.73 0.41 12.59
N ARG A 127 3.70 1.49 13.39
CA ARG A 127 2.45 2.14 13.79
C ARG A 127 2.35 3.48 13.06
N MET A 128 1.92 3.43 11.81
CA MET A 128 1.82 4.60 10.93
C MET A 128 0.84 5.67 11.43
N TYR A 129 -0.25 5.25 12.11
CA TYR A 129 -1.25 6.15 12.68
C TYR A 129 -1.66 5.67 14.06
N ALA A 130 -1.63 6.57 15.05
CA ALA A 130 -2.06 6.27 16.41
C ALA A 130 -3.59 6.36 16.56
N THR A 131 -4.26 7.14 15.70
CA THR A 131 -5.70 7.37 15.76
C THR A 131 -6.37 7.29 14.39
N GLY A 132 -7.69 7.03 14.38
CA GLY A 132 -8.49 7.09 13.15
C GLY A 132 -8.51 8.48 12.51
N ARG A 133 -8.37 9.55 13.31
CA ARG A 133 -8.30 10.93 12.81
C ARG A 133 -7.00 11.17 12.04
N GLU A 134 -5.86 10.74 12.60
CA GLU A 134 -4.56 10.82 11.93
C GLU A 134 -4.57 10.04 10.62
N LEU A 135 -5.13 8.83 10.63
CA LEU A 135 -5.31 8.01 9.43
C LEU A 135 -6.12 8.75 8.38
N ALA A 136 -7.30 9.26 8.74
CA ALA A 136 -8.17 9.94 7.80
C ALA A 136 -7.45 11.14 7.15
N VAL A 137 -6.78 11.97 7.95
CA VAL A 137 -5.99 13.12 7.46
C VAL A 137 -4.83 12.66 6.57
N GLY A 138 -4.13 11.59 6.95
CA GLY A 138 -3.04 11.00 6.19
C GLY A 138 -3.47 10.50 4.81
N TYR A 139 -4.56 9.74 4.75
CA TYR A 139 -5.13 9.26 3.48
C TYR A 139 -5.73 10.39 2.65
N ARG A 140 -6.39 11.37 3.27
CA ARG A 140 -6.90 12.57 2.57
C ARG A 140 -5.77 13.30 1.84
N LYS A 141 -4.59 13.35 2.44
CA LYS A 141 -3.41 14.02 1.84
C LYS A 141 -2.92 13.31 0.58
N SER A 142 -2.97 11.98 0.51
CA SER A 142 -2.26 11.20 -0.53
C SER A 142 -3.15 10.48 -1.54
N LEU A 143 -4.40 10.13 -1.22
CA LEU A 143 -5.23 9.27 -2.07
C LEU A 143 -5.50 9.83 -3.47
N TRP A 144 -5.65 11.15 -3.62
CA TRP A 144 -5.83 11.79 -4.93
C TRP A 144 -4.64 11.49 -5.88
N ALA A 145 -3.43 11.34 -5.34
CA ALA A 145 -2.22 11.09 -6.11
C ALA A 145 -2.10 9.64 -6.58
N ALA A 146 -2.83 8.70 -5.96
CA ALA A 146 -2.71 7.27 -6.26
C ALA A 146 -3.22 6.89 -7.67
N PHE A 147 -4.19 7.63 -8.21
CA PHE A 147 -4.91 7.27 -9.45
C PHE A 147 -4.67 8.24 -10.61
N GLY A 148 -3.79 9.23 -10.43
CA GLY A 148 -3.31 10.14 -11.48
C GLY A 148 -4.30 11.19 -11.98
N SER A 149 -5.59 10.88 -12.08
CA SER A 149 -6.63 11.80 -12.55
C SER A 149 -7.98 11.59 -11.84
N PRO A 150 -8.88 12.59 -11.84
CA PRO A 150 -10.22 12.44 -11.26
C PRO A 150 -11.01 11.31 -11.95
N LEU A 151 -10.91 11.21 -13.28
CA LEU A 151 -11.57 10.15 -14.05
C LEU A 151 -11.01 8.77 -13.69
N GLY A 152 -9.69 8.65 -13.54
CA GLY A 152 -9.04 7.42 -13.09
C GLY A 152 -9.50 7.00 -11.70
N ALA A 153 -9.62 7.97 -10.78
CA ALA A 153 -10.13 7.73 -9.43
C ALA A 153 -11.59 7.27 -9.42
N VAL A 154 -12.45 7.89 -10.24
CA VAL A 154 -13.85 7.46 -10.39
C VAL A 154 -13.94 6.06 -10.99
N ALA A 155 -13.16 5.77 -12.04
CA ALA A 155 -13.15 4.46 -12.69
C ALA A 155 -12.71 3.35 -11.73
N VAL A 156 -11.59 3.55 -11.02
CA VAL A 156 -11.12 2.59 -10.02
C VAL A 156 -12.10 2.49 -8.85
N GLY A 157 -12.63 3.61 -8.36
CA GLY A 157 -13.60 3.60 -7.27
C GLY A 157 -14.89 2.86 -7.62
N ALA A 158 -15.42 3.06 -8.83
CA ALA A 158 -16.57 2.33 -9.34
C ALA A 158 -16.26 0.84 -9.48
N ALA A 159 -15.10 0.48 -10.03
CA ALA A 159 -14.67 -0.91 -10.12
C ALA A 159 -14.58 -1.58 -8.73
N LEU A 160 -14.01 -0.91 -7.73
CA LEU A 160 -13.97 -1.40 -6.36
C LEU A 160 -15.37 -1.60 -5.79
N GLY A 161 -16.29 -0.66 -6.01
CA GLY A 161 -17.69 -0.79 -5.59
C GLY A 161 -18.39 -1.98 -6.25
N VAL A 162 -18.24 -2.12 -7.56
CA VAL A 162 -18.85 -3.22 -8.35
C VAL A 162 -18.27 -4.58 -7.97
N VAL A 163 -16.97 -4.68 -7.69
CA VAL A 163 -16.33 -5.96 -7.40
C VAL A 163 -16.49 -6.38 -5.94
N TYR A 164 -16.55 -5.43 -5.00
CA TYR A 164 -16.46 -5.75 -3.57
C TYR A 164 -17.68 -5.36 -2.74
N VAL A 165 -18.53 -4.44 -3.21
CA VAL A 165 -19.76 -4.02 -2.49
C VAL A 165 -20.99 -4.68 -3.11
N VAL A 166 -21.10 -4.67 -4.44
CA VAL A 166 -22.27 -5.25 -5.14
C VAL A 166 -22.44 -6.75 -4.86
N PRO A 167 -21.39 -7.61 -4.87
CA PRO A 167 -21.58 -9.04 -4.58
C PRO A 167 -22.04 -9.28 -3.14
N ALA A 168 -21.54 -8.49 -2.18
CA ALA A 168 -21.98 -8.55 -0.80
C ALA A 168 -23.46 -8.18 -0.66
N ALA A 169 -23.91 -7.11 -1.33
CA ALA A 169 -25.33 -6.72 -1.35
C ALA A 169 -26.22 -7.77 -2.04
N ALA A 170 -25.76 -8.33 -3.17
CA ALA A 170 -26.48 -9.38 -3.89
C ALA A 170 -26.57 -10.69 -3.09
N MET A 171 -25.56 -11.02 -2.29
CA MET A 171 -25.62 -12.16 -1.38
C MET A 171 -26.79 -12.03 -0.39
N LEU A 172 -27.04 -10.82 0.13
CA LEU A 172 -28.14 -10.55 1.08
C LEU A 172 -29.53 -10.73 0.45
N THR A 173 -29.63 -10.69 -0.89
CA THR A 173 -30.88 -10.96 -1.61
C THR A 173 -31.01 -12.42 -2.08
N GLY A 174 -30.10 -13.30 -1.63
CA GLY A 174 -30.12 -14.73 -1.97
C GLY A 174 -29.33 -15.11 -3.23
N SER A 175 -28.56 -14.18 -3.82
CA SER A 175 -27.75 -14.49 -5.00
C SER A 175 -26.54 -15.37 -4.66
N TRP A 176 -26.49 -16.57 -5.24
CA TRP A 176 -25.33 -17.46 -5.11
C TRP A 176 -24.06 -16.88 -5.77
N VAL A 177 -24.22 -16.14 -6.87
CA VAL A 177 -23.09 -15.43 -7.53
C VAL A 177 -22.56 -14.34 -6.60
N GLY A 178 -23.45 -13.61 -5.92
CA GLY A 178 -23.09 -12.62 -4.90
C GLY A 178 -22.32 -13.27 -3.75
N ALA A 179 -22.80 -14.42 -3.26
CA ALA A 179 -22.13 -15.19 -2.20
C ALA A 179 -20.72 -15.64 -2.61
N LEU A 180 -20.54 -16.14 -3.82
CA LEU A 180 -19.23 -16.54 -4.34
C LEU A 180 -18.27 -15.33 -4.48
N GLY A 181 -18.75 -14.22 -5.04
CA GLY A 181 -17.96 -13.01 -5.19
C GLY A 181 -17.54 -12.42 -3.84
N TYR A 182 -18.46 -12.34 -2.88
CA TYR A 182 -18.15 -11.94 -1.52
C TYR A 182 -17.17 -12.90 -0.85
N GLY A 183 -17.40 -14.21 -0.93
CA GLY A 183 -16.50 -15.23 -0.39
C GLY A 183 -15.08 -15.12 -0.94
N ALA A 184 -14.93 -14.91 -2.26
CA ALA A 184 -13.63 -14.69 -2.89
C ALA A 184 -12.94 -13.42 -2.36
N ALA A 185 -13.69 -12.33 -2.16
CA ALA A 185 -13.16 -11.10 -1.58
C ALA A 185 -12.66 -11.29 -0.15
N VAL A 186 -13.43 -11.99 0.70
CA VAL A 186 -13.04 -12.32 2.09
C VAL A 186 -11.78 -13.19 2.08
N LEU A 187 -11.73 -14.24 1.25
CA LEU A 187 -10.57 -15.13 1.15
C LEU A 187 -9.32 -14.38 0.70
N GLY A 188 -9.43 -13.51 -0.32
CA GLY A 188 -8.32 -12.68 -0.77
C GLY A 188 -7.83 -11.74 0.34
N ARG A 189 -8.77 -11.11 1.06
CA ARG A 189 -8.46 -10.17 2.15
C ARG A 189 -7.77 -10.86 3.34
N VAL A 190 -8.21 -12.07 3.71
CA VAL A 190 -7.59 -12.88 4.77
C VAL A 190 -6.22 -13.40 4.34
N SER A 191 -6.07 -13.80 3.07
CA SER A 191 -4.78 -14.28 2.53
C SER A 191 -3.71 -13.19 2.62
N VAL A 192 -4.06 -11.95 2.25
CA VAL A 192 -3.16 -10.81 2.40
C VAL A 192 -2.86 -10.50 3.86
N ALA A 193 -3.87 -10.53 4.75
CA ALA A 193 -3.65 -10.29 6.17
C ALA A 193 -2.61 -11.27 6.76
N ARG A 194 -2.71 -12.56 6.38
CA ARG A 194 -1.75 -13.59 6.77
C ARG A 194 -0.35 -13.35 6.22
N TRP A 195 -0.24 -12.86 4.98
CA TRP A 195 1.04 -12.44 4.40
C TRP A 195 1.64 -11.24 5.17
N CYS A 196 0.81 -10.31 5.64
CA CYS A 196 1.26 -9.21 6.52
C CYS A 196 1.51 -9.63 7.99
N GLY A 197 1.47 -10.93 8.31
CA GLY A 197 1.72 -11.45 9.65
C GLY A 197 0.54 -11.37 10.62
N ASP A 198 -0.67 -11.02 10.16
CA ASP A 198 -1.89 -11.11 10.97
C ASP A 198 -2.62 -12.43 10.71
N ARG A 199 -2.50 -13.34 11.68
CA ARG A 199 -3.08 -14.69 11.63
C ARG A 199 -4.21 -14.88 12.64
N GLY A 200 -4.61 -13.81 13.34
CA GLY A 200 -5.61 -13.87 14.40
C GLY A 200 -7.06 -13.92 13.88
N PRO A 201 -8.03 -14.16 14.78
CA PRO A 201 -9.45 -14.10 14.43
C PRO A 201 -9.89 -12.69 13.97
N ALA A 202 -9.17 -11.65 14.41
CA ALA A 202 -9.38 -10.27 13.97
C ALA A 202 -9.21 -10.11 12.45
N ALA A 203 -8.24 -10.81 11.84
CA ALA A 203 -8.03 -10.79 10.39
C ALA A 203 -9.23 -11.35 9.61
N VAL A 204 -9.90 -12.36 10.16
CA VAL A 204 -11.12 -12.94 9.55
C VAL A 204 -12.27 -11.95 9.65
N LEU A 205 -12.46 -11.32 10.81
CA LEU A 205 -13.47 -10.27 10.99
C LEU A 205 -13.24 -9.08 10.04
N ASP A 206 -11.97 -8.67 9.87
CA ASP A 206 -11.60 -7.60 8.92
C ASP A 206 -11.82 -8.03 7.47
N GLY A 207 -11.60 -9.31 7.17
CA GLY A 207 -11.96 -9.94 5.90
C GLY A 207 -13.46 -9.87 5.63
N LEU A 208 -14.30 -10.28 6.60
CA LEU A 208 -15.76 -10.21 6.48
C LEU A 208 -16.25 -8.76 6.31
N ALA A 209 -15.57 -7.80 6.95
CA ALA A 209 -15.84 -6.37 6.82
C ALA A 209 -15.23 -5.72 5.57
N HIS A 210 -14.76 -6.49 4.59
CA HIS A 210 -14.15 -5.94 3.38
C HIS A 210 -15.05 -4.97 2.59
N PRO A 211 -16.37 -5.20 2.42
CA PRO A 211 -17.25 -4.21 1.77
C PRO A 211 -17.28 -2.86 2.50
N LEU A 212 -17.26 -2.88 3.84
CA LEU A 212 -17.18 -1.66 4.65
C LEU A 212 -15.82 -0.97 4.51
N SER A 213 -14.75 -1.76 4.39
CA SER A 213 -13.40 -1.25 4.12
C SER A 213 -13.35 -0.50 2.79
N VAL A 214 -13.96 -1.07 1.75
CA VAL A 214 -14.06 -0.43 0.42
C VAL A 214 -14.89 0.84 0.48
N LEU A 215 -16.07 0.83 1.12
CA LEU A 215 -16.90 2.04 1.27
C LEU A 215 -16.16 3.16 2.03
N ALA A 216 -15.45 2.82 3.10
CA ALA A 216 -14.66 3.78 3.85
C ALA A 216 -13.50 4.35 2.99
N LEU A 217 -12.84 3.51 2.19
CA LEU A 217 -11.81 3.96 1.24
C LEU A 217 -12.38 4.90 0.18
N LEU A 218 -13.56 4.59 -0.38
CA LEU A 218 -14.23 5.45 -1.36
C LEU A 218 -14.59 6.82 -0.77
N GLY A 219 -15.06 6.85 0.48
CA GLY A 219 -15.30 8.09 1.22
C GLY A 219 -14.04 8.92 1.41
N LEU A 220 -12.93 8.30 1.81
CA LEU A 220 -11.63 8.97 1.95
C LEU A 220 -11.08 9.44 0.59
N LEU A 221 -11.27 8.68 -0.47
CA LEU A 221 -10.87 9.03 -1.83
C LEU A 221 -11.62 10.27 -2.32
N ALA A 222 -12.94 10.28 -2.16
CA ALA A 222 -13.76 11.44 -2.49
C ALA A 222 -13.33 12.68 -1.67
N TRP A 223 -13.12 12.51 -0.36
CA TRP A 223 -12.67 13.60 0.51
C TRP A 223 -11.28 14.13 0.14
N SER A 224 -10.38 13.25 -0.28
CA SER A 224 -9.05 13.60 -0.80
C SER A 224 -9.17 14.45 -2.07
N TRP A 225 -9.98 14.04 -3.04
CA TRP A 225 -10.21 14.77 -4.28
C TRP A 225 -10.90 16.12 -4.07
N VAL A 226 -11.92 16.18 -3.21
CA VAL A 226 -12.54 17.46 -2.83
C VAL A 226 -11.49 18.40 -2.23
N GLY A 227 -10.64 17.88 -1.36
CA GLY A 227 -9.56 18.67 -0.77
C GLY A 227 -8.57 19.22 -1.81
N ARG A 228 -8.20 18.39 -2.79
CA ARG A 228 -7.30 18.72 -3.90
C ARG A 228 -7.90 19.80 -4.81
N LEU A 229 -9.14 19.62 -5.23
CA LEU A 229 -9.84 20.56 -6.11
C LEU A 229 -10.10 21.91 -5.40
N ALA A 230 -10.32 21.88 -4.09
CA ALA A 230 -10.49 23.10 -3.29
C ALA A 230 -9.16 23.77 -2.89
N GLY A 231 -7.99 23.23 -3.26
CA GLY A 231 -6.69 23.78 -2.89
C GLY A 231 -6.40 23.77 -1.38
N THR A 232 -7.06 22.90 -0.62
CA THR A 232 -6.96 22.87 0.85
C THR A 232 -5.87 21.93 1.37
N LEU A 233 -5.29 21.11 0.50
CA LEU A 233 -4.30 20.11 0.88
C LEU A 233 -2.92 20.74 1.05
N HIS A 234 -2.26 20.40 2.15
CA HIS A 234 -0.92 20.86 2.48
C HIS A 234 -0.05 19.68 2.89
N TRP A 235 1.23 19.71 2.51
CA TRP A 235 2.22 18.72 2.91
C TRP A 235 3.60 19.34 3.12
N LYS A 236 4.18 19.13 4.31
CA LYS A 236 5.49 19.69 4.70
C LYS A 236 5.56 21.21 4.41
N GLY A 237 4.48 21.93 4.71
CA GLY A 237 4.37 23.38 4.47
C GLY A 237 4.12 23.81 3.02
N ARG A 238 3.95 22.87 2.08
CA ARG A 238 3.69 23.15 0.66
C ARG A 238 2.23 22.87 0.30
N PRO A 239 1.57 23.70 -0.52
CA PRO A 239 0.28 23.35 -1.09
C PRO A 239 0.43 22.14 -2.03
N LEU A 240 -0.58 21.28 -2.06
CA LEU A 240 -0.66 20.13 -2.95
C LEU A 240 -1.61 20.39 -4.12
#